data_AF-A0A527Z2Z0-F1
#
_entry.id   AF-A0A527Z2Z0-F1
#
_cell.length_a   1.000
_cell.length_b   1.000
_cell.length_c   1.000
_cell.angle_alpha   90.00
_cell.angle_beta   90.00
_cell.angle_gamma   90.00
#
_symmetry.space_group_name_H-M   'P 1'
#
loop_
_entity.id
_entity.type
_entity.pdbx_description
1 polymer ?
#
loop_
_entity_poly.entity_id
_entity_poly.type
_entity_poly.pdbx_seq_one_letter_code
_entity_poly.pdbx_strand_id
1 'polypeptide(L)'
;FCFVSIGYRMLPEADVATQANDVEQAYRYVRANIAGYGGDPNRIAVMGHSAGSHLAALTGLRGGLPGVAALVLNDTRAYDLEVLAR
;
A
#
# COMPACT_ATOMS: atom_id res chain seq x y z
N PHE A 1 -0.26 -19.46 1.44
CA PHE A 1 -0.06 -18.00 1.40
C PHE A 1 -1.03 -17.44 0.37
N CYS A 2 -1.78 -16.38 0.70
CA CYS A 2 -2.68 -15.70 -0.25
C CYS A 2 -1.96 -14.45 -0.76
N PHE A 3 -1.77 -14.34 -2.07
CA PHE A 3 -1.19 -13.16 -2.69
C PHE A 3 -2.32 -12.31 -3.28
N VAL A 4 -2.37 -11.03 -2.88
CA VAL A 4 -3.34 -10.08 -3.41
C VAL A 4 -2.59 -8.98 -4.14
N SER A 5 -2.82 -8.88 -5.44
CA SER A 5 -2.37 -7.74 -6.25
C SER A 5 -3.47 -6.69 -6.27
N ILE A 6 -3.10 -5.43 -6.05
CA ILE A 6 -4.04 -4.30 -6.03
C ILE A 6 -3.68 -3.31 -7.15
N GLY A 7 -4.70 -2.70 -7.74
CA GLY A 7 -4.55 -1.53 -8.60
C GLY A 7 -4.79 -0.25 -7.82
N TYR A 8 -4.19 0.83 -8.26
CA TYR A 8 -4.48 2.20 -7.83
C TYR A 8 -4.52 3.10 -9.06
N ARG A 9 -5.23 4.23 -8.98
CA ARG A 9 -5.34 5.18 -10.10
C ARG A 9 -3.98 5.84 -10.38
N MET A 10 -3.73 6.22 -11.62
CA MET A 10 -2.43 6.76 -12.04
C MET A 10 -2.49 8.27 -12.28
N LEU A 11 -1.31 8.89 -12.44
CA LEU A 11 -1.20 10.24 -12.97
C LEU A 11 -1.57 10.27 -14.46
N PRO A 12 -2.15 11.38 -14.97
CA PRO A 12 -2.45 12.64 -14.24
C PRO A 12 -3.77 12.64 -13.44
N GLU A 13 -4.57 11.58 -13.50
CA GLU A 13 -5.94 11.56 -12.95
C GLU A 13 -6.01 11.43 -11.42
N ALA A 14 -4.95 10.91 -10.79
CA ALA A 14 -4.85 10.74 -9.35
C ALA A 14 -3.46 11.12 -8.84
N ASP A 15 -3.44 12.12 -7.96
CA ASP A 15 -2.25 12.52 -7.22
C ASP A 15 -1.84 11.47 -6.17
N VAL A 16 -0.69 11.68 -5.54
CA VAL A 16 -0.11 10.73 -4.57
C VAL A 16 -1.03 10.51 -3.36
N ALA A 17 -1.77 11.53 -2.93
CA ALA A 17 -2.73 11.39 -1.83
C ALA A 17 -3.91 10.50 -2.21
N THR A 18 -4.40 10.66 -3.44
CA THR A 18 -5.47 9.83 -4.02
C THR A 18 -5.01 8.39 -4.21
N GLN A 19 -3.79 8.18 -4.70
CA GLN A 19 -3.17 6.86 -4.81
C GLN A 19 -3.04 6.16 -3.46
N ALA A 20 -2.60 6.88 -2.42
CA ALA A 20 -2.53 6.35 -1.06
C ALA A 20 -3.93 5.97 -0.51
N ASN A 21 -4.97 6.74 -0.84
CA ASN A 21 -6.35 6.41 -0.50
C ASN A 21 -6.83 5.12 -1.19
N ASP A 22 -6.40 4.86 -2.43
CA ASP A 22 -6.75 3.61 -3.13
C ASP A 22 -6.10 2.40 -2.46
N VAL A 23 -4.84 2.52 -2.05
CA VAL A 23 -4.12 1.47 -1.29
C VAL A 23 -4.81 1.19 0.05
N GLU A 24 -5.23 2.24 0.78
CA GLU A 24 -5.97 2.08 2.04
C GLU A 24 -7.32 1.39 1.83
N GLN A 25 -8.07 1.77 0.80
CA GLN A 25 -9.35 1.13 0.47
C GLN A 25 -9.16 -0.33 0.11
N ALA A 26 -8.14 -0.65 -0.69
CA ALA A 26 -7.82 -2.03 -1.04
C ALA A 26 -7.42 -2.84 0.21
N TYR A 27 -6.61 -2.27 1.11
CA TYR A 27 -6.26 -2.93 2.37
C TYR A 27 -7.50 -3.22 3.24
N ARG A 28 -8.41 -2.25 3.38
CA ARG A 28 -9.68 -2.43 4.12
C ARG A 28 -10.53 -3.54 3.51
N TYR A 29 -10.64 -3.56 2.18
CA TYR A 29 -11.37 -4.61 1.48
C TYR A 29 -10.74 -5.99 1.72
N VAL A 30 -9.42 -6.11 1.56
CA VAL A 30 -8.69 -7.36 1.81
C VAL A 30 -8.92 -7.81 3.25
N ARG A 31 -8.68 -6.94 4.24
CA ARG A 31 -8.85 -7.29 5.66
C ARG A 31 -10.27 -7.75 5.99
N ALA A 32 -11.30 -7.19 5.34
CA ALA A 32 -12.69 -7.60 5.55
C ALA A 32 -13.06 -8.93 4.86
N ASN A 33 -12.38 -9.33 3.79
CA ASN A 33 -12.83 -10.41 2.91
C ASN A 33 -11.86 -11.61 2.80
N ILE A 34 -10.57 -11.44 3.15
CA ILE A 34 -9.53 -12.42 2.84
C ILE A 34 -9.75 -13.79 3.50
N ALA A 35 -10.50 -13.85 4.61
CA ALA A 35 -10.92 -15.10 5.25
C ALA A 35 -11.71 -16.00 4.30
N GLY A 36 -12.57 -15.44 3.45
CA GLY A 36 -13.31 -16.18 2.43
C GLY A 36 -12.43 -16.75 1.31
N TYR A 37 -11.20 -16.26 1.18
CA TYR A 37 -10.20 -16.72 0.21
C TYR A 37 -9.08 -17.57 0.89
N GLY A 38 -9.27 -17.96 2.15
CA GLY A 38 -8.32 -18.79 2.91
C GLY A 38 -7.11 -18.04 3.50
N GLY A 39 -7.12 -16.71 3.54
CA GLY A 39 -6.13 -15.91 4.26
C GLY A 39 -6.58 -15.53 5.67
N ASP A 40 -5.64 -15.10 6.51
CA ASP A 40 -5.92 -14.65 7.88
C ASP A 40 -5.95 -13.11 7.93
N PRO A 41 -7.08 -12.47 8.26
CA PRO A 41 -7.20 -11.01 8.28
C PRO A 41 -6.34 -10.33 9.36
N ASN A 42 -5.82 -11.08 10.34
CA ASN A 42 -4.92 -10.58 11.38
C ASN A 42 -3.43 -10.77 11.02
N ARG A 43 -3.13 -11.35 9.86
CA ARG A 43 -1.74 -11.64 9.42
C ARG A 43 -1.49 -11.13 8.01
N ILE A 44 -1.66 -9.82 7.83
CA ILE A 44 -1.47 -9.15 6.54
C ILE A 44 -0.15 -8.38 6.55
N ALA A 45 0.71 -8.64 5.57
CA ALA A 45 1.84 -7.80 5.23
C ALA A 45 1.55 -7.04 3.94
N VAL A 46 1.99 -5.78 3.85
CA VAL A 46 1.91 -4.98 2.63
C VAL A 46 3.31 -4.85 2.05
N MET A 47 3.42 -5.02 0.75
CA MET A 47 4.67 -4.90 0.01
C MET A 47 4.50 -3.94 -1.16
N GLY A 48 5.55 -3.17 -1.42
CA GLY A 48 5.63 -2.29 -2.58
C GLY A 48 6.98 -2.41 -3.28
N HIS A 49 7.03 -2.02 -4.56
CA HIS A 49 8.28 -1.82 -5.30
C HIS A 49 8.28 -0.40 -5.91
N SER A 50 9.39 0.33 -5.80
CA SER A 50 9.56 1.67 -6.39
C SER A 50 8.45 2.64 -5.94
N ALA A 51 7.62 3.17 -6.85
CA ALA A 51 6.46 3.99 -6.51
C ALA A 51 5.50 3.30 -5.53
N GLY A 52 5.33 1.97 -5.64
CA GLY A 52 4.54 1.18 -4.70
C GLY A 52 5.15 1.14 -3.29
N SER A 53 6.47 1.20 -3.15
CA SER A 53 7.14 1.31 -1.85
C SER A 53 6.86 2.65 -1.20
N HIS A 54 6.91 3.73 -1.98
CA HIS A 54 6.51 5.04 -1.50
C HIS A 54 5.05 5.04 -1.04
N LEU A 55 4.11 4.49 -1.83
CA LEU A 55 2.70 4.41 -1.46
C LEU A 55 2.46 3.53 -0.22
N ALA A 56 3.09 2.36 -0.12
CA ALA A 56 2.98 1.49 1.05
C ALA A 56 3.49 2.18 2.33
N ALA A 57 4.62 2.90 2.23
CA ALA A 57 5.18 3.67 3.34
C ALA A 57 4.26 4.82 3.74
N LEU A 58 3.84 5.65 2.78
CA LEU A 58 2.97 6.80 3.01
C LEU A 58 1.64 6.38 3.65
N THR A 59 0.99 5.34 3.10
CA THR A 59 -0.29 4.83 3.62
C THR A 59 -0.14 4.19 5.00
N GLY A 60 0.98 3.52 5.27
CA GLY A 60 1.28 2.99 6.60
C GLY A 60 1.52 4.09 7.64
N LEU A 61 2.40 5.03 7.34
CA LEU A 61 2.83 6.09 8.26
C LEU A 61 1.72 7.11 8.57
N ARG A 62 0.76 7.31 7.65
CA ARG A 62 -0.45 8.11 7.92
C ARG A 62 -1.54 7.36 8.72
N GLY A 63 -1.32 6.09 9.08
CA GLY A 63 -2.26 5.26 9.84
C GLY A 63 -3.33 4.54 9.00
N GLY A 64 -3.19 4.51 7.67
CA GLY A 64 -4.15 3.87 6.76
C GLY A 64 -4.09 2.34 6.71
N LEU A 65 -3.11 1.73 7.39
CA LEU A 65 -2.91 0.26 7.44
C LEU A 65 -2.97 -0.27 8.89
N PRO A 66 -4.09 -0.10 9.61
CA PRO A 66 -4.17 -0.44 11.03
C PRO A 66 -4.04 -1.95 11.26
N GLY A 67 -3.06 -2.34 12.09
CA GLY A 67 -2.80 -3.75 12.40
C GLY A 67 -2.05 -4.52 11.30
N VAL A 68 -1.43 -3.82 10.35
CA VAL A 68 -0.52 -4.45 9.38
C VAL A 68 0.67 -5.08 10.12
N ALA A 69 0.99 -6.32 9.79
CA ALA A 69 2.05 -7.08 10.45
C ALA A 69 3.45 -6.67 9.98
N ALA A 70 3.58 -6.23 8.72
CA ALA A 70 4.83 -5.78 8.15
C ALA A 70 4.61 -4.89 6.92
N LEU A 71 5.54 -3.95 6.71
CA LEU A 71 5.72 -3.20 5.46
C LEU A 71 7.03 -3.65 4.81
N VAL A 72 6.96 -4.23 3.61
CA VAL A 72 8.13 -4.65 2.85
C VAL A 72 8.31 -3.70 1.68
N LEU A 73 9.28 -2.81 1.80
CA LEU A 73 9.44 -1.69 0.88
C LEU A 73 10.68 -1.92 0.01
N ASN A 74 10.45 -2.49 -1.17
CA ASN A 74 11.53 -2.82 -2.09
C ASN A 74 11.88 -1.59 -2.93
N ASP A 75 13.14 -1.17 -2.91
CA ASP A 75 13.67 -0.04 -3.70
C ASP A 75 13.38 1.35 -3.11
N THR A 76 14.34 1.87 -2.35
CA THR A 76 14.16 2.91 -1.33
C THR A 76 14.58 4.32 -1.72
N ARG A 77 14.85 4.59 -3.01
CA ARG A 77 15.22 5.96 -3.41
C ARG A 77 14.03 6.93 -3.48
N ALA A 78 12.79 6.43 -3.47
CA ALA A 78 11.58 7.20 -3.72
C ALA A 78 10.86 7.74 -2.47
N TYR A 79 11.47 7.75 -1.29
CA TYR A 79 10.82 8.26 -0.07
C TYR A 79 10.81 9.78 0.04
N ASP A 80 11.75 10.45 -0.62
CA ASP A 80 11.84 11.91 -0.66
C ASP A 80 11.57 12.40 -2.08
N LEU A 81 10.29 12.54 -2.41
CA LEU A 81 9.86 12.99 -3.74
C LEU A 81 10.27 14.44 -4.02
N GLU A 82 10.38 15.29 -2.99
CA GLU A 82 10.82 16.67 -3.15
C GLU A 82 12.28 16.76 -3.60
N VAL A 83 13.15 15.89 -3.06
CA VAL A 83 14.55 15.80 -3.49
C VAL A 83 14.69 15.21 -4.90
N LEU A 84 13.85 14.24 -5.27
CA LEU A 84 13.89 13.62 -6.61
C LEU A 84 13.31 14.50 -7.73
N ALA A 85 12.43 15.45 -7.41
CA ALA A 85 11.76 16.30 -8.39
C ALA A 85 12.59 17.52 -8.83
N ARG A 86 13.80 17.70 -8.28
CA ARG A 86 14.76 18.74 -8.68
C ARG A 86 15.68 18.22 -9.78
#